data_AF-A0A3L7RRH3-F1
#
_entry.id   AF-A0A3L7RRH3-F1
#
_cell.length_a   1.000
_cell.length_b   1.000
_cell.length_c   1.000
_cell.angle_alpha   90.00
_cell.angle_beta   90.00
_cell.angle_gamma   90.00
#
_symmetry.space_group_name_H-M   'P 1'
#
loop_
_entity.id
_entity.type
_entity.pdbx_description
1 polymer ?
#
loop_
_entity_poly.entity_id
_entity_poly.type
_entity_poly.pdbx_seq_one_letter_code
_entity_poly.pdbx_strand_id
1 'polypeptide(L)'
;EGSLQRLQLPKVTLLQLHNGVTARRNDQPSSIGMADVLDSGGLLDALKSVQVEGQADFLGLTGTGAAEQMRAVVNTREFDTIQVPYNLFNPSAGCQVANDFVEQDYGSILDDCRSAGMGCFAIRVFAGGALLRQPPSDHTLKTPYFPLDLYRRDLDRAASLDDGVSGASLLRQSIEFALSHQAIHSAIIGFGGPGHVVDAVRAVNRIYTH
;
A
#
# COMPACT_ATOMS: atom_id res chain seq x y z
N GLU A 1 0.96 -23.17 0.13
CA GLU A 1 -0.07 -24.23 0.08
C GLU A 1 -1.46 -23.84 0.60
N GLY A 2 -1.67 -23.52 1.89
CA GLY A 2 -3.03 -23.29 2.44
C GLY A 2 -3.88 -22.20 1.73
N SER A 3 -3.25 -21.15 1.21
CA SER A 3 -3.95 -20.13 0.41
C SER A 3 -4.42 -20.66 -0.95
N LEU A 4 -3.62 -21.49 -1.63
CA LEU A 4 -3.96 -22.10 -2.92
C LEU A 4 -5.19 -23.01 -2.78
N GLN A 5 -5.23 -23.81 -1.72
CA GLN A 5 -6.39 -24.66 -1.41
C GLN A 5 -7.66 -23.85 -1.20
N ARG A 6 -7.61 -22.75 -0.43
CA ARG A 6 -8.78 -21.88 -0.19
C ARG A 6 -9.25 -21.16 -1.45
N LEU A 7 -8.32 -20.76 -2.31
CA LEU A 7 -8.65 -20.12 -3.59
C LEU A 7 -9.05 -21.12 -4.66
N GLN A 8 -8.84 -22.43 -4.43
CA GLN A 8 -9.04 -23.49 -5.41
C GLN A 8 -8.22 -23.26 -6.70
N LEU A 9 -7.02 -22.71 -6.53
CA LEU A 9 -6.09 -22.43 -7.62
C LEU A 9 -4.81 -23.26 -7.47
N PRO A 10 -4.22 -23.74 -8.57
CA PRO A 10 -2.93 -24.43 -8.51
C PRO A 10 -1.76 -23.45 -8.30
N LYS A 11 -1.99 -22.15 -8.54
CA LYS A 11 -0.96 -21.11 -8.60
C LYS A 11 -1.59 -19.73 -8.38
N VAL A 12 -0.82 -18.78 -7.85
CA VAL A 12 -1.17 -17.35 -7.83
C VAL A 12 -0.32 -16.55 -8.81
N THR A 13 -0.85 -15.47 -9.37
CA THR A 13 -0.05 -14.57 -10.20
C THR A 13 0.96 -13.78 -9.36
N LEU A 14 0.58 -13.35 -8.16
CA LEU A 14 1.45 -12.53 -7.32
C LEU A 14 1.40 -12.99 -5.87
N LEU A 15 2.57 -13.21 -5.26
CA LEU A 15 2.74 -13.48 -3.85
C LEU A 15 3.50 -12.34 -3.18
N GLN A 16 2.94 -11.74 -2.13
CA GLN A 16 3.54 -10.56 -1.49
C GLN A 16 3.88 -10.82 -0.02
N LEU A 17 5.08 -10.42 0.37
CA LEU A 17 5.48 -10.30 1.76
C LEU A 17 4.70 -9.15 2.40
N HIS A 18 3.84 -9.47 3.36
CA HIS A 18 2.90 -8.53 3.98
C HIS A 18 3.39 -7.96 5.32
N ASN A 19 4.62 -8.27 5.73
CA ASN A 19 5.24 -7.66 6.90
C ASN A 19 5.99 -6.42 6.50
N GLY A 20 5.94 -5.39 7.34
CA GLY A 20 6.83 -4.27 7.14
C GLY A 20 8.29 -4.62 7.48
N VAL A 21 9.23 -4.05 6.72
CA VAL A 21 10.66 -4.31 6.92
C VAL A 21 11.29 -3.15 7.70
N THR A 22 12.00 -3.48 8.75
CA THR A 22 12.68 -2.53 9.64
C THR A 22 14.09 -3.03 9.97
N ALA A 23 14.88 -2.25 10.72
CA ALA A 23 16.25 -2.66 11.07
C ALA A 23 16.25 -3.96 11.88
N ARG A 24 15.34 -4.10 12.86
CA ARG A 24 15.18 -5.29 13.70
C ARG A 24 13.71 -5.67 13.82
N ARG A 25 13.45 -6.96 14.07
CA ARG A 25 12.10 -7.47 14.34
C ARG A 25 11.40 -6.61 15.38
N ASN A 26 10.14 -6.26 15.10
CA ASN A 26 9.26 -5.50 15.98
C ASN A 26 9.72 -4.06 16.31
N ASP A 27 10.65 -3.44 15.57
CA ASP A 27 10.87 -1.99 15.67
C ASP A 27 9.58 -1.21 15.30
N GLN A 28 8.74 -1.80 14.45
CA GLN A 28 7.32 -1.46 14.27
C GLN A 28 6.41 -2.67 14.56
N PRO A 29 5.13 -2.50 14.92
CA PRO A 29 4.23 -3.63 15.20
C PRO A 29 4.22 -4.66 14.08
N SER A 30 4.51 -5.93 14.39
CA SER A 30 4.58 -7.07 13.45
C SER A 30 5.61 -6.95 12.31
N SER A 31 6.51 -5.96 12.39
CA SER A 31 7.61 -5.84 11.43
C SER A 31 8.66 -6.92 11.61
N ILE A 32 9.32 -7.26 10.52
CA ILE A 32 10.47 -8.17 10.48
C ILE A 32 11.75 -7.37 10.28
N GLY A 33 12.88 -7.96 10.67
CA GLY A 33 14.19 -7.37 10.47
C GLY A 33 14.65 -7.55 9.03
N MET A 34 15.43 -6.60 8.53
CA MET A 34 16.04 -6.68 7.19
C MET A 34 16.88 -7.95 7.01
N ALA A 35 17.59 -8.38 8.04
CA ALA A 35 18.36 -9.64 8.04
C ALA A 35 17.45 -10.87 7.83
N ASP A 36 16.25 -10.89 8.41
CA ASP A 36 15.31 -12.00 8.21
C ASP A 36 14.84 -12.14 6.75
N VAL A 37 14.91 -11.04 6.00
CA VAL A 37 14.54 -10.99 4.59
C VAL A 37 15.71 -11.40 3.70
N LEU A 38 16.87 -10.79 3.92
CA LEU A 38 17.99 -10.79 2.96
C LEU A 38 19.11 -11.79 3.27
N ASP A 39 19.23 -12.27 4.51
CA ASP A 39 20.27 -13.24 4.85
C ASP A 39 20.03 -14.57 4.11
N SER A 40 21.10 -15.35 3.91
CA SER A 40 21.01 -16.66 3.28
C SER A 40 20.06 -17.58 4.07
N GLY A 41 19.11 -18.20 3.35
CA GLY A 41 18.03 -18.99 3.95
C GLY A 41 16.90 -18.14 4.55
N GLY A 42 16.91 -16.83 4.32
CA GLY A 42 15.88 -15.90 4.75
C GLY A 42 14.60 -15.97 3.91
N LEU A 43 13.69 -15.02 4.15
CA LEU A 43 12.38 -14.99 3.50
C LEU A 43 12.45 -14.81 1.99
N LEU A 44 13.44 -14.07 1.47
CA LEU A 44 13.60 -13.92 0.03
C LEU A 44 13.87 -15.27 -0.64
N ASP A 45 14.78 -16.08 -0.10
CA ASP A 45 15.11 -17.41 -0.63
C ASP A 45 13.90 -18.36 -0.55
N ALA A 46 13.11 -18.28 0.53
CA ALA A 46 11.87 -19.04 0.65
C ALA A 46 10.83 -18.62 -0.41
N LEU A 47 10.64 -17.31 -0.64
CA LEU A 47 9.72 -16.80 -1.67
C LEU A 47 10.16 -17.20 -3.08
N LYS A 48 11.46 -17.10 -3.38
CA LYS A 48 12.03 -17.59 -4.64
C LYS A 48 11.81 -19.09 -4.84
N SER A 49 11.91 -19.89 -3.78
CA SER A 49 11.63 -21.34 -3.86
C SER A 49 10.18 -21.59 -4.28
N VAL A 50 9.21 -20.88 -3.70
CA VAL A 50 7.78 -20.95 -4.09
C VAL A 50 7.57 -20.56 -5.56
N GLN A 51 8.31 -19.56 -6.05
CA GLN A 51 8.28 -19.17 -7.47
C GLN A 51 8.87 -20.26 -8.38
N VAL A 52 10.03 -20.83 -8.02
CA VAL A 52 10.69 -21.93 -8.76
C VAL A 52 9.82 -23.19 -8.82
N GLU A 53 9.10 -23.48 -7.74
CA GLU A 53 8.11 -24.57 -7.68
C GLU A 53 6.85 -24.30 -8.54
N GLY A 54 6.75 -23.11 -9.15
CA GLY A 54 5.65 -22.74 -10.04
C GLY A 54 4.36 -22.35 -9.31
N GLN A 55 4.41 -22.14 -7.99
CA GLN A 55 3.24 -21.78 -7.18
C GLN A 55 2.91 -20.27 -7.23
N ALA A 56 3.86 -19.44 -7.66
CA ALA A 56 3.67 -18.00 -7.90
C ALA A 56 4.37 -17.56 -9.21
N ASP A 57 3.80 -16.61 -9.96
CA ASP A 57 4.51 -15.98 -11.11
C ASP A 57 5.48 -14.89 -10.64
N PHE A 58 5.00 -13.99 -9.78
CA PHE A 58 5.71 -12.79 -9.34
C PHE A 58 5.77 -12.70 -7.82
N LEU A 59 6.78 -12.00 -7.33
CA LEU A 59 7.01 -11.71 -5.92
C LEU A 59 6.81 -10.23 -5.65
N GLY A 60 6.34 -9.88 -4.46
CA GLY A 60 6.19 -8.49 -4.08
C GLY A 60 6.31 -8.21 -2.60
N LEU A 61 6.22 -6.93 -2.29
CA LEU A 61 6.36 -6.39 -0.94
C LEU A 61 5.11 -5.59 -0.56
N THR A 62 4.88 -5.45 0.74
CA THR A 62 4.20 -4.29 1.27
C THR A 62 5.23 -3.23 1.65
N GLY A 63 5.03 -2.00 1.20
CA GLY A 63 5.85 -0.82 1.49
C GLY A 63 5.52 -0.20 2.85
N THR A 64 5.10 -1.02 3.80
CA THR A 64 5.00 -0.63 5.22
C THR A 64 6.36 -0.97 5.86
N GLY A 65 6.88 -0.15 6.76
CA GLY A 65 8.25 -0.33 7.28
C GLY A 65 9.05 0.96 7.28
N ALA A 66 10.34 0.85 7.58
CA ALA A 66 11.24 1.98 7.64
C ALA A 66 11.86 2.27 6.26
N ALA A 67 11.86 3.55 5.86
CA ALA A 67 12.22 3.96 4.50
C ALA A 67 13.61 3.51 4.07
N GLU A 68 14.61 3.56 4.97
CA GLU A 68 15.97 3.10 4.69
C GLU A 68 16.02 1.60 4.36
N GLN A 69 15.40 0.77 5.20
CA GLN A 69 15.40 -0.67 4.99
C GLN A 69 14.55 -1.08 3.79
N MET A 70 13.42 -0.41 3.56
CA MET A 70 12.63 -0.64 2.35
C MET A 70 13.42 -0.30 1.09
N ARG A 71 14.17 0.82 1.08
CA ARG A 71 15.06 1.18 -0.04
C ARG A 71 16.13 0.12 -0.27
N ALA A 72 16.75 -0.40 0.80
CA ALA A 72 17.74 -1.47 0.68
C ALA A 72 17.14 -2.74 0.04
N VAL A 73 15.95 -3.15 0.48
CA VAL A 73 15.24 -4.32 -0.09
C VAL A 73 14.86 -4.07 -1.55
N VAL A 74 14.31 -2.91 -1.90
CA VAL A 74 13.98 -2.53 -3.29
C VAL A 74 15.23 -2.58 -4.19
N ASN A 75 16.37 -2.09 -3.70
CA ASN A 75 17.62 -2.05 -4.45
C ASN A 75 18.26 -3.42 -4.69
N THR A 76 17.78 -4.49 -4.04
CA THR A 76 18.16 -5.87 -4.42
C THR A 76 17.68 -6.24 -5.81
N ARG A 77 16.58 -5.62 -6.28
CA ARG A 77 15.88 -5.94 -7.55
C ARG A 77 15.34 -7.37 -7.62
N GLU A 78 15.07 -7.96 -6.47
CA GLU A 78 14.61 -9.35 -6.34
C GLU A 78 13.08 -9.48 -6.21
N PHE A 79 12.37 -8.34 -6.17
CA PHE A 79 10.91 -8.27 -6.08
C PHE A 79 10.35 -7.53 -7.30
N ASP A 80 9.21 -8.00 -7.80
CA ASP A 80 8.56 -7.44 -9.00
C ASP A 80 7.63 -6.27 -8.67
N THR A 81 7.00 -6.31 -7.49
CA THR A 81 5.96 -5.33 -7.12
C THR A 81 6.03 -4.87 -5.67
N ILE A 82 5.42 -3.71 -5.40
CA ILE A 82 5.27 -3.17 -4.04
C ILE A 82 3.89 -2.51 -3.84
N GLN A 83 3.24 -2.78 -2.73
CA GLN A 83 2.05 -2.06 -2.27
C GLN A 83 2.43 -0.91 -1.35
N VAL A 84 2.24 0.35 -1.74
CA VAL A 84 2.72 1.51 -1.00
C VAL A 84 1.58 2.37 -0.48
N PRO A 85 1.51 2.69 0.82
CA PRO A 85 0.57 3.69 1.32
C PRO A 85 0.82 5.04 0.66
N TYR A 86 -0.14 5.51 -0.14
CA TYR A 86 -0.04 6.77 -0.86
C TYR A 86 -1.43 7.39 -1.05
N ASN A 87 -1.67 8.52 -0.38
CA ASN A 87 -2.95 9.23 -0.38
C ASN A 87 -2.76 10.72 -0.03
N LEU A 88 -3.82 11.52 -0.16
CA LEU A 88 -3.78 12.98 0.05
C LEU A 88 -3.23 13.39 1.43
N PHE A 89 -3.39 12.57 2.47
CA PHE A 89 -2.88 12.85 3.81
C PHE A 89 -1.45 12.36 4.06
N ASN A 90 -0.93 11.48 3.21
CA ASN A 90 0.45 11.04 3.29
C ASN A 90 1.04 10.86 1.88
N PRO A 91 1.66 11.93 1.35
CA PRO A 91 2.30 11.92 0.04
C PRO A 91 3.76 11.42 0.09
N SER A 92 4.29 11.08 1.27
CA SER A 92 5.74 10.86 1.49
C SER A 92 6.36 9.72 0.69
N ALA A 93 5.54 8.80 0.16
CA ALA A 93 6.02 7.77 -0.76
C ALA A 93 6.43 8.31 -2.13
N GLY A 94 5.84 9.43 -2.58
CA GLY A 94 6.07 10.03 -3.89
C GLY A 94 6.81 11.37 -3.85
N CYS A 95 7.05 11.95 -2.67
CA CYS A 95 7.84 13.18 -2.54
C CYS A 95 8.51 13.27 -1.18
N GLN A 96 9.50 14.15 -1.07
CA GLN A 96 10.09 14.50 0.22
C GLN A 96 9.08 15.31 1.04
N VAL A 97 8.99 14.97 2.33
CA VAL A 97 8.18 15.70 3.31
C VAL A 97 9.10 16.53 4.23
N ALA A 98 8.52 17.50 4.93
CA ALA A 98 9.26 18.30 5.88
C ALA A 98 9.73 17.47 7.09
N ASN A 99 10.79 17.92 7.77
CA ASN A 99 11.36 17.22 8.92
C ASN A 99 10.38 17.09 10.11
N ASP A 100 9.36 17.94 10.18
CA ASP A 100 8.30 17.93 11.18
C ASP A 100 7.02 17.20 10.71
N PHE A 101 7.11 16.42 9.64
CA PHE A 101 6.00 15.60 9.16
C PHE A 101 5.58 14.58 10.22
N VAL A 102 4.29 14.60 10.55
CA VAL A 102 3.74 13.93 11.74
C VAL A 102 3.47 12.43 11.51
N GLU A 103 3.20 12.05 10.26
CA GLU A 103 2.91 10.65 9.92
C GLU A 103 4.17 9.91 9.47
N GLN A 104 4.04 8.59 9.30
CA GLN A 104 5.12 7.76 8.77
C GLN A 104 5.65 8.34 7.46
N ASP A 105 6.94 8.65 7.44
CA ASP A 105 7.67 9.00 6.23
C ASP A 105 8.08 7.72 5.49
N TYR A 106 7.62 7.59 4.25
CA TYR A 106 7.97 6.49 3.34
C TYR A 106 9.18 6.81 2.45
N GLY A 107 9.80 7.98 2.61
CA GLY A 107 11.12 8.33 2.08
C GLY A 107 11.21 8.37 0.56
N SER A 108 10.15 8.80 -0.12
CA SER A 108 10.08 8.88 -1.59
C SER A 108 10.37 7.55 -2.29
N ILE A 109 9.99 6.43 -1.68
CA ILE A 109 10.29 5.06 -2.15
C ILE A 109 9.86 4.80 -3.60
N LEU A 110 8.87 5.55 -4.13
CA LEU A 110 8.44 5.40 -5.51
C LEU A 110 9.53 5.73 -6.54
N ASP A 111 10.51 6.59 -6.21
CA ASP A 111 11.66 6.85 -7.07
C ASP A 111 12.64 5.67 -7.11
N ASP A 112 12.85 5.00 -5.97
CA ASP A 112 13.66 3.78 -5.91
C ASP A 112 12.99 2.65 -6.70
N CYS A 113 11.68 2.50 -6.55
CA CYS A 113 10.91 1.49 -7.26
C CYS A 113 10.94 1.71 -8.77
N ARG A 114 10.83 2.96 -9.23
CA ARG A 114 11.00 3.31 -10.65
C ARG A 114 12.40 2.95 -11.14
N SER A 115 13.43 3.24 -10.35
CA SER A 115 14.83 2.93 -10.69
C SER A 115 15.11 1.42 -10.73
N ALA A 116 14.39 0.64 -9.93
CA ALA A 116 14.44 -0.81 -9.90
C ALA A 116 13.56 -1.49 -10.96
N GLY A 117 12.65 -0.75 -11.61
CA GLY A 117 11.69 -1.31 -12.59
C GLY A 117 10.52 -2.05 -11.94
N MET A 118 10.18 -1.73 -10.70
CA MET A 118 9.12 -2.40 -9.94
C MET A 118 7.73 -1.83 -10.26
N GLY A 119 6.73 -2.72 -10.32
CA GLY A 119 5.32 -2.35 -10.34
C GLY A 119 4.87 -1.82 -8.99
N CYS A 120 4.33 -0.60 -8.93
CA CYS A 120 3.87 0.01 -7.69
C CYS A 120 2.35 0.10 -7.62
N PHE A 121 1.78 -0.33 -6.49
CA PHE A 121 0.35 -0.30 -6.22
C PHE A 121 0.06 0.63 -5.04
N ALA A 122 -0.66 1.74 -5.28
CA ALA A 122 -1.08 2.62 -4.21
C ALA A 122 -2.13 1.92 -3.34
N ILE A 123 -1.90 1.86 -2.02
CA ILE A 123 -2.85 1.38 -1.02
C ILE A 123 -3.23 2.50 -0.06
N ARG A 124 -4.27 2.27 0.75
CA ARG A 124 -4.87 3.30 1.62
C ARG A 124 -5.27 4.57 0.86
N VAL A 125 -5.72 4.44 -0.39
CA VAL A 125 -6.11 5.56 -1.27
C VAL A 125 -7.09 6.53 -0.59
N PHE A 126 -8.00 6.01 0.23
CA PHE A 126 -8.96 6.81 1.02
C PHE A 126 -8.64 6.89 2.52
N ALA A 127 -7.39 6.68 2.93
CA ALA A 127 -6.97 6.72 4.33
C ALA A 127 -7.82 5.82 5.26
N GLY A 128 -8.13 4.61 4.79
CA GLY A 128 -9.01 3.68 5.52
C GLY A 128 -10.49 4.10 5.58
N GLY A 129 -10.93 5.00 4.70
CA GLY A 129 -12.30 5.54 4.65
C GLY A 129 -12.42 6.95 5.24
N ALA A 130 -11.43 7.38 6.03
CA ALA A 130 -11.44 8.66 6.72
C ALA A 130 -11.49 9.87 5.75
N LEU A 131 -10.78 9.82 4.62
CA LEU A 131 -10.83 10.88 3.60
C LEU A 131 -12.24 11.11 3.06
N LEU A 132 -13.08 10.08 3.04
CA LEU A 132 -14.47 10.15 2.61
C LEU A 132 -15.45 10.30 3.78
N ARG A 133 -14.93 10.55 4.99
CA ARG A 133 -15.67 10.65 6.25
C ARG A 133 -16.54 9.41 6.51
N GLN A 134 -16.08 8.24 6.06
CA GLN A 134 -16.78 6.97 6.23
C GLN A 134 -16.23 6.21 7.44
N PRO A 135 -17.11 5.63 8.28
CA PRO A 135 -16.67 4.79 9.38
C PRO A 135 -15.94 3.53 8.87
N PRO A 136 -15.02 2.96 9.67
CA PRO A 136 -14.44 1.67 9.34
C PRO A 136 -15.53 0.60 9.39
N SER A 137 -15.41 -0.45 8.58
CA SER A 137 -16.37 -1.55 8.62
C SER A 137 -16.29 -2.32 9.94
N ASP A 138 -17.40 -2.93 10.36
CA ASP A 138 -17.44 -3.79 11.55
C ASP A 138 -16.42 -4.94 11.49
N HIS A 139 -16.11 -5.42 10.28
CA HIS A 139 -15.09 -6.43 10.08
C HIS A 139 -13.68 -5.87 10.32
N THR A 140 -13.41 -4.66 9.81
CA THR A 140 -12.12 -3.96 9.96
C THR A 140 -11.77 -3.73 11.43
N LEU A 141 -12.75 -3.34 12.25
CA LEU A 141 -12.57 -3.15 13.70
C LEU A 141 -12.17 -4.43 14.46
N LYS A 142 -12.43 -5.61 13.90
CA LYS A 142 -12.10 -6.91 14.50
C LYS A 142 -10.74 -7.43 14.03
N THR A 143 -10.11 -6.79 13.04
CA THR A 143 -8.80 -7.23 12.55
C THR A 143 -7.69 -6.74 13.47
N PRO A 144 -6.79 -7.61 13.93
CA PRO A 144 -5.73 -7.23 14.88
C PRO A 144 -4.69 -6.25 14.29
N TYR A 145 -4.69 -6.06 12.96
CA TYR A 145 -3.74 -5.23 12.24
C TYR A 145 -4.33 -3.90 11.75
N PHE A 146 -5.59 -3.58 12.10
CA PHE A 146 -6.15 -2.28 11.73
C PHE A 146 -5.57 -1.16 12.59
N PRO A 147 -4.90 -0.16 12.01
CA PRO A 147 -4.30 0.93 12.79
C PRO A 147 -5.39 1.96 13.16
N LEU A 148 -6.21 1.64 14.16
CA LEU A 148 -7.36 2.45 14.58
C LEU A 148 -6.95 3.89 14.95
N ASP A 149 -5.81 4.06 15.61
CA ASP A 149 -5.33 5.39 15.99
C ASP A 149 -4.91 6.23 14.77
N LEU A 150 -4.31 5.60 13.75
CA LEU A 150 -4.03 6.26 12.47
C LEU A 150 -5.34 6.66 11.78
N TYR A 151 -6.33 5.78 11.76
CA TYR A 151 -7.65 6.10 11.19
C TYR A 151 -8.31 7.29 11.93
N ARG A 152 -8.23 7.36 13.26
CA ARG A 152 -8.77 8.48 14.04
C ARG A 152 -8.09 9.79 13.69
N ARG A 153 -6.76 9.81 13.60
CA ARG A 153 -6.02 11.00 13.14
C ARG A 153 -6.37 11.38 11.70
N ASP A 154 -6.53 10.41 10.81
CA ASP A 154 -7.00 10.64 9.44
C ASP A 154 -8.40 11.28 9.42
N LEU A 155 -9.30 10.86 10.32
CA LEU A 155 -10.64 11.42 10.43
C LEU A 155 -10.62 12.86 10.95
N ASP A 156 -9.79 13.15 11.96
CA ASP A 156 -9.58 14.51 12.48
C ASP A 156 -9.04 15.44 11.38
N ARG A 157 -8.12 14.95 10.54
CA ARG A 157 -7.63 15.67 9.36
C ARG A 157 -8.71 15.87 8.30
N ALA A 158 -9.60 14.90 8.09
CA ALA A 158 -10.72 15.05 7.17
C ALA A 158 -11.78 16.05 7.65
N ALA A 159 -11.88 16.26 8.97
CA ALA A 159 -12.76 17.26 9.57
C ALA A 159 -12.24 18.70 9.42
N SER A 160 -10.94 18.90 9.14
CA SER A 160 -10.38 20.23 8.86
C SER A 160 -10.42 20.61 7.37
N LEU A 161 -10.81 19.69 6.48
CA LEU A 161 -11.07 19.99 5.07
C LEU A 161 -12.36 20.83 4.94
N ASP A 162 -12.37 21.75 3.96
CA ASP A 162 -13.52 22.61 3.66
C ASP A 162 -14.81 21.79 3.50
N ASP A 163 -15.83 22.11 4.31
CA ASP A 163 -17.13 21.44 4.30
C ASP A 163 -17.92 21.64 3.00
N GLY A 164 -17.50 22.57 2.14
CA GLY A 164 -18.05 22.75 0.79
C GLY A 164 -17.62 21.65 -0.20
N VAL A 165 -16.60 20.84 0.11
CA VAL A 165 -16.12 19.80 -0.80
C VAL A 165 -17.03 18.57 -0.72
N SER A 166 -17.82 18.34 -1.77
CA SER A 166 -18.66 17.14 -1.86
C SER A 166 -17.84 15.84 -1.79
N GLY A 167 -18.43 14.78 -1.22
CA GLY A 167 -17.81 13.45 -1.15
C GLY A 167 -17.43 12.87 -2.52
N ALA A 168 -18.20 13.19 -3.57
CA ALA A 168 -17.87 12.82 -4.95
C ALA A 168 -16.58 13.50 -5.45
N SER A 169 -16.36 14.75 -5.04
CA SER A 169 -15.12 15.47 -5.36
C SER A 169 -13.93 14.90 -4.60
N LEU A 170 -14.08 14.61 -3.29
CA LEU A 170 -13.02 13.97 -2.50
C LEU A 170 -12.65 12.58 -3.02
N LEU A 171 -13.64 11.78 -3.42
CA LEU A 171 -13.44 10.48 -4.05
C LEU A 171 -12.60 10.61 -5.33
N ARG A 172 -12.99 11.54 -6.21
CA ARG A 172 -12.26 11.80 -7.46
C ARG A 172 -10.83 12.26 -7.18
N GLN A 173 -10.67 13.31 -6.37
CA GLN A 173 -9.36 13.88 -6.05
C GLN A 173 -8.42 12.86 -5.39
N SER A 174 -8.94 11.99 -4.53
CA SER A 174 -8.13 10.95 -3.88
C SER A 174 -7.61 9.91 -4.87
N ILE A 175 -8.46 9.48 -5.82
CA ILE A 175 -8.03 8.53 -6.87
C ILE A 175 -7.06 9.21 -7.84
N GLU A 176 -7.36 10.44 -8.27
CA GLU A 176 -6.47 11.25 -9.12
C GLU A 176 -5.11 11.43 -8.47
N PHE A 177 -5.07 11.80 -7.19
CA PHE A 177 -3.84 11.94 -6.44
C PHE A 177 -3.04 10.62 -6.42
N ALA A 178 -3.69 9.50 -6.07
CA ALA A 178 -3.01 8.21 -5.99
C ALA A 178 -2.43 7.78 -7.35
N LEU A 179 -3.09 8.11 -8.45
CA LEU A 179 -2.65 7.79 -9.83
C LEU A 179 -1.78 8.89 -10.47
N SER A 180 -1.59 10.04 -9.82
CA SER A 180 -0.84 11.17 -10.38
C SER A 180 0.67 10.92 -10.47
N HIS A 181 1.20 10.00 -9.67
CA HIS A 181 2.62 9.70 -9.63
C HIS A 181 2.99 8.68 -10.72
N GLN A 182 3.94 9.02 -11.60
CA GLN A 182 4.30 8.19 -12.77
C GLN A 182 4.79 6.77 -12.44
N ALA A 183 5.33 6.56 -11.24
CA ALA A 183 5.74 5.23 -10.79
C ALA A 183 4.55 4.34 -10.34
N ILE A 184 3.37 4.90 -10.10
CA ILE A 184 2.18 4.14 -9.70
C ILE A 184 1.53 3.52 -10.93
N HIS A 185 1.36 2.20 -10.89
CA HIS A 185 0.77 1.41 -11.97
C HIS A 185 -0.69 1.06 -11.70
N SER A 186 -1.11 1.04 -10.42
CA SER A 186 -2.49 0.77 -10.02
C SER A 186 -2.81 1.33 -8.65
N ALA A 187 -4.09 1.57 -8.39
CA ALA A 187 -4.63 1.94 -7.09
C ALA A 187 -5.50 0.79 -6.56
N ILE A 188 -5.13 0.20 -5.43
CA ILE A 188 -5.89 -0.87 -4.77
C ILE A 188 -6.84 -0.22 -3.77
N ILE A 189 -8.12 -0.25 -4.11
CA ILE A 189 -9.18 0.45 -3.37
C ILE A 189 -10.10 -0.59 -2.71
N GLY A 190 -10.33 -0.42 -1.40
CA GLY A 190 -11.33 -1.18 -0.66
C GLY A 190 -12.72 -0.56 -0.80
N PHE A 191 -13.73 -1.39 -1.03
CA PHE A 191 -15.12 -0.96 -1.18
C PHE A 191 -16.04 -1.67 -0.20
N GLY A 192 -16.92 -0.92 0.46
CA GLY A 192 -17.96 -1.48 1.34
C GLY A 192 -19.22 -2.00 0.63
N GLY A 193 -19.34 -1.78 -0.68
CA GLY A 193 -20.51 -2.22 -1.46
C GLY A 193 -20.32 -2.06 -2.97
N PRO A 194 -21.11 -2.77 -3.80
CA PRO A 194 -20.94 -2.77 -5.26
C PRO A 194 -21.08 -1.39 -5.93
N GLY A 195 -21.96 -0.53 -5.40
CA GLY A 195 -22.15 0.83 -5.94
C GLY A 195 -20.87 1.67 -5.90
N HIS A 196 -20.04 1.49 -4.87
CA HIS A 196 -18.79 2.24 -4.75
C HIS A 196 -17.78 1.91 -5.86
N VAL A 197 -17.82 0.69 -6.40
CA VAL A 197 -16.99 0.31 -7.56
C VAL A 197 -17.39 1.14 -8.78
N VAL A 198 -18.70 1.27 -9.01
CA VAL A 198 -19.25 2.06 -10.13
C VAL A 198 -18.87 3.54 -9.97
N ASP A 199 -18.97 4.08 -8.76
CA ASP A 199 -18.60 5.47 -8.48
C ASP A 199 -17.11 5.75 -8.70
N ALA A 200 -16.24 4.84 -8.25
CA ALA A 200 -14.80 4.94 -8.47
C ALA A 200 -14.43 4.88 -9.96
N VAL A 201 -15.02 3.94 -10.72
CA VAL A 201 -14.78 3.83 -12.17
C VAL A 201 -15.27 5.09 -12.89
N ARG A 202 -16.43 5.63 -12.52
CA ARG A 202 -16.94 6.88 -13.10
C ARG A 202 -16.05 8.08 -12.80
N ALA A 203 -15.49 8.15 -11.60
CA ALA A 203 -14.56 9.22 -11.24
C ALA A 203 -13.30 9.19 -12.12
N VAL A 204 -12.77 7.99 -12.41
CA VAL A 204 -11.59 7.81 -13.26
C VAL A 204 -11.89 8.05 -14.75
N ASN A 205 -13.02 7.60 -15.28
CA ASN A 205 -13.33 7.76 -16.70
C ASN A 205 -13.51 9.22 -17.14
N ARG A 206 -13.84 10.13 -16.19
CA ARG A 206 -13.85 11.58 -16.43
C ARG A 206 -12.45 12.21 -16.49
N ILE A 207 -11.39 11.45 -16.22
CA ILE A 207 -9.99 11.91 -16.32
C ILE A 207 -9.49 11.77 -17.75
N TYR A 208 -9.91 10.71 -18.46
CA TYR A 208 -9.41 10.36 -19.81
C TYR A 208 -10.30 10.90 -20.96
N THR A 209 -11.23 11.82 -20.68
CA THR A 209 -12.14 12.42 -21.69
C THR A 209 -11.79 13.86 -22.08
N HIS A 210 -10.59 14.33 -21.73
CA HIS A 210 -10.02 15.61 -22.15
C HIS A 210 -8.68 15.37 -22.84
#